data_AF-A0A3P7LRF1-F1
#
_entry.id   AF-A0A3P7LRF1-F1
#
_cell.length_a   1.000
_cell.length_b   1.000
_cell.length_c   1.000
_cell.angle_alpha   90.00
_cell.angle_beta   90.00
_cell.angle_gamma   90.00
#
_symmetry.space_group_name_H-M   'P 1'
#
loop_
_entity.id
_entity.type
_entity.pdbx_description
1 polymer ?
#
loop_
_entity_poly.entity_id
_entity_poly.type
_entity_poly.pdbx_seq_one_letter_code
_entity_poly.pdbx_strand_id
1 'polypeptide(L)'
;MATLISELPLALPPILDNIDWFVGRWECRTTAGERFPEPLTGPYKEVLDVQISEVPMFDRPPVNVTTTAITLDGQDIHTEVGFMTSKPFKEDTGFVEFNKPAHGDDQVAIETVGNNG
;
A
#
# COMPACT_ATOMS: atom_id res chain seq x y z
N MET A 1 -14.63 -10.95 -7.12
CA MET A 1 -14.41 -10.57 -8.53
C MET A 1 -13.77 -9.19 -8.48
N ALA A 2 -12.47 -9.08 -8.79
CA ALA A 2 -11.80 -7.79 -8.83
C ALA A 2 -12.27 -7.06 -10.09
N THR A 3 -12.83 -5.86 -9.93
CA THR A 3 -13.16 -5.00 -11.06
C THR A 3 -11.84 -4.42 -11.56
N LEU A 4 -11.39 -4.85 -12.75
CA LEU A 4 -10.30 -4.19 -13.46
C LEU A 4 -10.73 -2.75 -13.75
N ILE A 5 -10.13 -1.79 -13.04
CA ILE A 5 -10.23 -0.38 -13.39
C ILE A 5 -9.36 -0.21 -14.65
N SER A 6 -10.01 -0.21 -15.81
CA SER A 6 -9.36 0.12 -17.08
C SER A 6 -9.00 1.60 -17.06
N GLU A 7 -7.71 1.89 -17.13
CA GLU A 7 -7.06 3.21 -17.17
C GLU A 7 -6.84 3.87 -15.80
N LEU A 8 -5.64 3.66 -15.26
CA LEU A 8 -5.07 4.52 -14.23
C LEU A 8 -4.89 5.93 -14.85
N PRO A 9 -5.33 7.01 -14.17
CA PRO A 9 -5.23 8.38 -14.69
C PRO A 9 -3.77 8.84 -14.89
N LEU A 10 -2.82 8.13 -14.28
CA LEU A 10 -1.39 8.31 -14.43
C LEU A 10 -0.76 6.98 -14.84
N ALA A 11 0.20 7.03 -15.76
CA ALA A 11 0.99 5.86 -16.10
C ALA A 11 1.81 5.43 -14.86
N LEU A 12 1.80 4.13 -14.56
CA LEU A 12 2.62 3.58 -13.49
C LEU A 12 4.11 3.70 -13.87
N PRO A 13 4.95 4.33 -13.04
CA PRO A 13 6.40 4.31 -13.25
C PRO A 13 6.94 2.87 -13.31
N PRO A 14 7.86 2.51 -14.24
CA PRO A 14 8.34 1.14 -14.39
C PRO A 14 8.96 0.51 -13.13
N ILE A 15 9.50 1.35 -12.24
CA ILE A 15 10.04 0.90 -10.94
C ILE A 15 8.97 0.33 -10.00
N LEU A 16 7.69 0.58 -10.29
CA LEU A 16 6.53 0.09 -9.54
C LEU A 16 5.82 -1.07 -10.25
N ASP A 17 6.33 -1.57 -11.38
CA ASP A 17 5.72 -2.69 -12.11
C ASP A 17 5.56 -3.95 -11.24
N ASN A 18 6.45 -4.15 -10.27
CA ASN A 18 6.38 -5.28 -9.34
C ASN A 18 5.21 -5.21 -8.34
N ILE A 19 4.57 -4.04 -8.19
CA ILE A 19 3.41 -3.81 -7.32
C ILE A 19 2.16 -3.36 -8.08
N ASP A 20 2.17 -3.46 -9.42
CA ASP A 20 1.07 -3.03 -10.28
C ASP A 20 -0.29 -3.65 -9.89
N TRP A 21 -0.26 -4.94 -9.56
CA TRP A 21 -1.40 -5.75 -9.17
C TRP A 21 -2.04 -5.31 -7.86
N PHE A 22 -1.31 -4.54 -7.04
CA PHE A 22 -1.78 -4.04 -5.74
C PHE A 22 -2.46 -2.68 -5.87
N VAL A 23 -2.21 -1.94 -6.95
CA VAL A 23 -2.81 -0.63 -7.20
C VAL A 23 -4.31 -0.79 -7.48
N GLY A 24 -5.12 -0.05 -6.74
CA GLY A 24 -6.57 -0.09 -6.84
C GLY A 24 -7.25 0.00 -5.48
N ARG A 25 -8.55 -0.27 -5.49
CA ARG A 25 -9.41 -0.23 -4.31
C ARG A 25 -9.85 -1.63 -3.93
N TRP A 26 -9.58 -1.98 -2.68
CA TRP A 26 -9.87 -3.28 -2.09
C TRP A 26 -10.85 -3.09 -0.93
N GLU A 27 -11.85 -3.95 -0.86
CA GLU A 27 -12.87 -3.87 0.20
C GLU A 27 -13.04 -5.24 0.85
N CYS A 28 -13.12 -5.26 2.18
CA CYS A 28 -13.41 -6.45 2.94
C CYS A 28 -14.45 -6.17 4.03
N ARG A 29 -15.03 -7.24 4.55
CA ARG A 29 -15.98 -7.20 5.66
C ARG A 29 -15.68 -8.33 6.62
N THR A 30 -15.65 -8.01 7.91
CA THR A 30 -15.34 -8.95 8.98
C THR A 30 -16.58 -9.27 9.80
N THR A 31 -16.48 -10.34 10.59
CA THR A 31 -17.50 -10.77 11.56
C THR A 31 -17.07 -10.51 13.00
N ALA A 32 -15.86 -10.00 13.22
CA ALA A 32 -15.27 -9.72 14.53
C ALA A 32 -14.50 -8.38 14.48
N GLY A 33 -14.15 -7.84 15.66
CA GLY A 33 -13.42 -6.56 15.79
C GLY A 33 -11.90 -6.68 15.83
N GLU A 34 -11.36 -7.87 15.59
CA GLU A 34 -9.90 -8.12 15.62
C GLU A 34 -9.21 -7.35 14.50
N ARG A 35 -8.42 -6.35 14.89
CA ARG A 35 -7.58 -5.52 14.00
C ARG A 35 -6.31 -5.13 14.75
N PHE A 36 -5.26 -4.84 14.00
CA PHE A 36 -3.99 -4.30 14.52
C PHE A 36 -3.87 -2.81 14.18
N PRO A 37 -3.16 -1.98 14.97
CA PRO A 37 -2.59 -2.28 16.28
C PRO A 37 -3.65 -2.37 17.38
N GLU A 38 -4.70 -1.55 17.29
CA GLU A 38 -5.86 -1.63 18.19
C GLU A 38 -7.07 -2.29 17.49
N PRO A 39 -7.82 -3.14 18.23
CA PRO A 39 -9.05 -3.74 17.72
C PRO A 39 -10.16 -2.68 17.62
N LEU A 40 -11.12 -2.92 16.71
CA LEU A 40 -12.37 -2.17 16.71
C LEU A 40 -13.36 -2.75 17.72
N THR A 41 -14.32 -1.91 18.14
CA THR A 41 -15.39 -2.28 19.08
C THR A 41 -16.34 -3.38 18.59
N GLY A 42 -16.32 -3.74 17.31
CA GLY A 42 -17.17 -4.79 16.74
C GLY A 42 -16.82 -5.17 15.30
N PRO A 43 -17.66 -5.97 14.63
CA PRO A 43 -17.49 -6.31 13.22
C PRO A 43 -17.41 -5.04 12.37
N TYR A 44 -16.59 -5.05 11.32
CA TYR A 44 -16.32 -3.85 10.54
C TYR A 44 -16.27 -4.12 9.03
N LYS A 45 -16.34 -3.04 8.26
CA LYS A 45 -15.96 -3.01 6.85
C LYS A 45 -14.64 -2.24 6.75
N GLU A 46 -13.76 -2.68 5.87
CA GLU A 46 -12.49 -2.00 5.65
C GLU A 46 -12.25 -1.80 4.16
N VAL A 47 -11.77 -0.61 3.83
CA VAL A 47 -11.38 -0.21 2.50
C VAL A 47 -9.89 0.08 2.52
N LEU A 48 -9.14 -0.55 1.62
CA LEU A 48 -7.75 -0.23 1.31
C LEU A 48 -7.72 0.40 -0.09
N ASP A 49 -7.24 1.63 -0.19
CA ASP A 49 -7.10 2.36 -1.45
C ASP A 49 -5.61 2.61 -1.71
N VAL A 50 -5.13 2.12 -2.85
CA VAL A 50 -3.73 2.22 -3.30
C VAL A 50 -3.72 2.97 -4.63
N GLN A 51 -3.09 4.14 -4.64
CA GLN A 51 -3.17 5.07 -5.78
C GLN A 51 -1.80 5.59 -6.16
N ILE A 52 -1.55 5.80 -7.44
CA ILE A 52 -0.31 6.44 -7.91
C ILE A 52 -0.23 7.85 -7.32
N SER A 53 0.89 8.19 -6.69
CA SER A 53 1.09 9.53 -6.16
C SER A 53 1.24 10.54 -7.31
N GLU A 54 0.43 11.60 -7.29
CA GLU A 54 0.48 12.65 -8.32
C GLU A 54 1.76 13.50 -8.25
N VAL A 55 2.38 13.55 -7.08
CA VAL A 55 3.62 14.30 -6.84
C VAL A 55 4.76 13.30 -6.65
N PRO A 56 5.75 13.27 -7.56
CA PRO A 56 6.94 12.45 -7.35
C PRO A 56 7.71 12.99 -6.14
N MET A 57 7.83 12.18 -5.08
CA MET A 57 8.77 12.46 -4.00
C MET A 57 10.20 12.20 -4.48
N PHE A 58 11.17 12.92 -3.89
CA PHE A 58 12.57 12.81 -4.26
C PHE A 58 13.06 11.35 -4.11
N ASP A 59 13.82 10.89 -5.12
CA ASP A 59 14.48 9.58 -5.24
C ASP A 59 13.62 8.42 -5.77
N ARG A 60 12.43 8.14 -5.22
CA ARG A 60 11.59 7.00 -5.66
C ARG A 60 10.12 7.36 -5.72
N PRO A 61 9.43 7.13 -6.85
CA PRO A 61 8.01 7.43 -6.95
C PRO A 61 7.23 6.52 -6.00
N PRO A 62 6.44 7.09 -5.06
CA PRO A 62 5.59 6.28 -4.20
C PRO A 62 4.24 5.98 -4.85
N VAL A 63 3.53 5.02 -4.27
CA VAL A 63 2.06 4.96 -4.34
C VAL A 63 1.49 5.35 -2.97
N ASN A 64 0.42 6.13 -2.97
CA ASN A 64 -0.32 6.46 -1.75
C ASN A 64 -1.09 5.21 -1.28
N VAL A 65 -1.06 4.97 0.02
CA VAL A 65 -1.82 3.89 0.67
C VAL A 65 -2.75 4.53 1.69
N THR A 66 -4.04 4.21 1.62
CA THR A 66 -5.00 4.61 2.64
C THR A 66 -5.83 3.41 3.07
N THR A 67 -6.08 3.30 4.37
CA THR A 67 -6.93 2.26 4.94
C THR A 67 -8.00 2.93 5.77
N THR A 68 -9.26 2.53 5.62
CA THR A 68 -10.37 3.01 6.44
C THR A 68 -11.20 1.83 6.90
N ALA A 69 -11.17 1.53 8.19
CA ALA A 69 -12.02 0.54 8.84
C ALA A 69 -13.11 1.25 9.63
N ILE A 70 -14.36 0.81 9.44
CA ILE A 70 -15.54 1.36 10.12
C ILE A 70 -16.37 0.20 10.64
N THR A 71 -16.71 0.20 11.93
CA THR A 71 -17.65 -0.78 12.48
C THR A 71 -18.98 -0.76 11.73
N LEU A 72 -19.68 -1.90 11.72
CA LEU A 72 -20.95 -2.04 11.00
C LEU A 72 -22.06 -1.12 11.55
N ASP A 73 -21.94 -0.67 12.80
CA ASP A 73 -22.81 0.33 13.42
C ASP A 73 -22.32 1.78 13.20
N GLY A 74 -21.13 1.96 12.63
CA GLY A 74 -20.54 3.25 12.29
C GLY A 74 -19.99 4.06 13.47
N GLN A 75 -19.89 3.47 14.66
CA GLN A 75 -19.48 4.21 15.87
C GLN A 75 -17.96 4.33 16.04
N ASP A 76 -17.20 3.42 15.44
CA ASP A 76 -15.76 3.32 15.60
C ASP A 76 -15.08 3.26 14.23
N ILE A 77 -14.07 4.13 14.05
CA ILE A 77 -13.47 4.46 12.77
C ILE A 77 -11.95 4.56 12.92
N HIS A 78 -11.24 3.63 12.30
CA HIS A 78 -9.79 3.63 12.18
C HIS A 78 -9.40 4.02 10.75
N THR A 79 -8.49 4.99 10.62
CA THR A 79 -7.96 5.49 9.36
C THR A 79 -6.45 5.52 9.42
N GLU A 80 -5.82 4.97 8.39
CA GLU A 80 -4.38 5.03 8.15
C GLU A 80 -4.13 5.66 6.78
N VAL A 81 -3.09 6.48 6.72
CA VAL A 81 -2.59 7.06 5.47
C VAL A 81 -1.08 6.87 5.41
N GLY A 82 -0.55 6.73 4.21
CA GLY A 82 0.84 6.41 4.04
C GLY A 82 1.26 6.34 2.59
N PHE A 83 2.43 5.79 2.39
CA PHE A 83 2.98 5.55 1.08
C PHE A 83 3.72 4.22 1.03
N MET A 84 3.81 3.68 -0.17
CA MET A 84 4.58 2.49 -0.48
C MET A 84 5.62 2.82 -1.54
N THR A 85 6.83 2.31 -1.36
CA THR A 85 7.93 2.45 -2.32
C THR A 85 8.49 1.08 -2.70
N SER A 86 8.97 0.97 -3.93
CA SER A 86 9.65 -0.23 -4.44
C SER A 86 11.16 -0.03 -4.49
N LYS A 87 11.90 -1.10 -4.25
CA LYS A 87 13.35 -1.22 -4.40
C LYS A 87 13.66 -2.41 -5.29
N PRO A 88 14.00 -2.19 -6.57
CA PRO A 88 14.45 -3.27 -7.43
C PRO A 88 15.69 -3.97 -6.86
N PHE A 89 15.75 -5.29 -6.96
CA PHE A 89 16.95 -6.05 -6.57
C PHE A 89 18.15 -5.64 -7.43
N LYS A 90 17.94 -5.45 -8.74
CA LYS A 90 18.97 -4.99 -9.69
C LYS A 90 18.82 -3.50 -9.96
N GLU A 91 18.98 -2.70 -8.92
CA GLU A 91 19.01 -1.24 -9.03
C GLU A 91 20.39 -0.76 -9.51
N ASP A 92 20.43 0.05 -10.55
CA ASP A 92 21.66 0.72 -11.01
C ASP A 92 21.94 1.95 -10.14
N THR A 93 22.47 1.71 -8.95
CA THR A 93 22.74 2.76 -7.96
C THR A 93 24.01 3.56 -8.25
N GLY A 94 24.83 3.14 -9.22
CA GLY A 94 26.17 3.69 -9.46
C GLY A 94 27.21 3.34 -8.38
N PHE A 95 26.84 2.56 -7.35
CA PHE A 95 27.77 2.07 -6.32
C PHE A 95 28.18 0.61 -6.58
N VAL A 96 29.40 0.26 -6.16
CA VAL A 96 29.86 -1.14 -6.18
C VAL A 96 29.34 -1.87 -4.95
N GLU A 97 28.46 -2.84 -5.16
CA GLU A 97 27.97 -3.72 -4.10
C GLU A 97 28.86 -4.96 -3.98
N PHE A 98 29.58 -5.08 -2.85
CA PHE A 98 30.38 -6.27 -2.56
C PHE A 98 29.50 -7.34 -1.90
N ASN A 99 29.64 -8.60 -2.33
CA ASN A 99 28.91 -9.77 -1.81
C ASN A 99 27.39 -9.80 -2.06
N LYS A 100 26.88 -9.06 -3.06
CA LYS A 100 25.47 -9.19 -3.45
C LYS A 100 25.22 -10.54 -4.14
N PRO A 101 24.18 -11.27 -3.76
CA PRO A 101 23.76 -12.48 -4.47
C PRO A 101 23.48 -12.21 -5.96
N ALA A 102 23.68 -13.21 -6.82
CA ALA A 102 23.38 -13.08 -8.26
C ALA A 102 21.87 -12.92 -8.55
N HIS A 103 21.03 -13.33 -7.60
CA HIS A 103 19.57 -13.31 -7.66
C HIS A 103 19.00 -12.91 -6.31
N GLY A 104 17.84 -12.25 -6.34
CA GLY A 104 17.07 -11.87 -5.18
C GLY A 104 15.80 -11.14 -5.63
N ASP A 105 14.90 -10.94 -4.68
CA ASP A 105 13.59 -10.35 -4.93
C ASP A 105 13.64 -8.83 -4.78
N ASP A 106 12.78 -8.16 -5.54
CA ASP A 106 12.50 -6.74 -5.32
C ASP A 106 11.89 -6.56 -3.92
N GLN A 107 12.27 -5.47 -3.25
CA GLN A 107 11.76 -5.16 -1.92
C GLN A 107 10.72 -4.06 -1.99
N VAL A 108 9.78 -4.08 -1.07
CA VAL A 108 8.73 -3.08 -0.94
C VAL A 108 8.74 -2.58 0.49
N ALA A 109 8.69 -1.26 0.67
CA ALA A 109 8.53 -0.62 1.96
C ALA A 109 7.17 0.06 2.03
N ILE A 110 6.51 -0.04 3.18
CA ILE A 110 5.24 0.63 3.47
C ILE A 110 5.44 1.44 4.75
N GLU A 111 5.06 2.71 4.68
CA GLU A 111 5.11 3.63 5.81
C GLU A 111 3.72 4.23 5.99
N THR A 112 3.11 3.99 7.15
CA THR A 112 1.76 4.49 7.47
C THR A 112 1.73 5.22 8.81
N VAL A 113 0.77 6.11 8.93
CA VAL A 113 0.38 6.82 10.14
C VAL A 113 -1.14 6.78 10.21
N GLY A 114 -1.68 6.50 11.40
CA GLY A 114 -3.12 6.43 11.58
C GLY A 114 -3.58 6.91 12.94
N ASN A 115 -4.90 6.89 13.14
CA ASN A 115 -5.57 7.27 14.40
C ASN A 115 -5.89 6.04 15.29
N ASN A 116 -5.27 4.91 14.99
CA ASN A 116 -5.66 3.59 15.46
C ASN A 116 -4.67 2.96 16.46
N GLY A 117 -3.82 3.78 17.08
CA GLY A 117 -2.85 3.38 18.11
C GLY A 117 -1.40 3.47 17.65
#